data_AF-T1CXT1-F1
#
_entry.id   AF-T1CXT1-F1
#
_cell.length_a   1.000
_cell.length_b   1.000
_cell.length_c   1.000
_cell.angle_alpha   90.00
_cell.angle_beta   90.00
_cell.angle_gamma   90.00
#
_symmetry.space_group_name_H-M   'P 1'
#
loop_
_entity.id
_entity.type
_entity.pdbx_description
1 polymer ?
#
loop_
_entity_poly.entity_id
_entity_poly.type
_entity_poly.pdbx_seq_one_letter_code
_entity_poly.pdbx_strand_id
1 'polypeptide(L)' 'MGYNVTMHIISHAKIVQAQAAYPDCKAALDQWYRLAKRVHWGNYAEVKACFPAVDKVGDKYVFDVGGNKLRLIA' A
#
# COMPACT_ATOMS: atom_id res chain seq x y z
N MET A 1 1.44 26.26 10.36
CA MET A 1 0.00 26.13 10.02
C MET A 1 -0.15 24.81 9.28
N GLY A 2 -0.43 23.74 10.04
CA GLY A 2 -0.23 22.37 9.61
C GLY A 2 -1.51 21.77 9.05
N TYR A 3 -1.45 21.33 7.80
CA TYR A 3 -2.30 20.25 7.32
C TYR A 3 -1.41 19.01 7.24
N ASN A 4 -1.43 18.18 8.27
CA ASN A 4 -0.91 16.81 8.18
C ASN A 4 -1.91 16.00 7.35
N VAL A 5 -1.86 16.16 6.03
CA VAL A 5 -2.70 15.39 5.12
C VAL A 5 -2.05 14.02 4.95
N THR A 6 -2.47 13.08 5.79
CA THR A 6 -2.15 11.66 5.57
C THR A 6 -2.78 11.17 4.26
N MET A 7 -2.18 10.18 3.59
CA MET A 7 -2.77 9.61 2.38
C MET A 7 -4.20 9.13 2.64
N HIS A 8 -5.14 9.62 1.82
CA HIS A 8 -6.54 9.25 1.91
C HIS A 8 -6.80 7.95 1.16
N ILE A 9 -6.93 6.84 1.88
CA ILE A 9 -7.29 5.54 1.31
C ILE A 9 -8.80 5.52 1.06
N ILE A 10 -9.19 5.59 -0.21
CA ILE A 10 -10.59 5.67 -0.65
C ILE A 10 -11.42 4.48 -0.17
N SER A 11 -10.85 3.27 -0.12
CA SER A 11 -11.54 2.08 0.36
C SER A 11 -10.59 1.06 1.00
N HIS A 12 -10.97 0.58 2.18
CA HIS A 12 -10.29 -0.53 2.87
C HIS A 12 -10.92 -1.90 2.51
N ALA A 13 -12.06 -1.93 1.81
CA ALA A 13 -12.82 -3.16 1.57
C ALA A 13 -12.01 -4.21 0.77
N LYS A 14 -11.24 -3.78 -0.24
CA LYS A 14 -10.41 -4.70 -1.04
C LYS A 14 -9.28 -5.34 -0.23
N ILE A 15 -8.69 -4.60 0.71
CA ILE A 15 -7.70 -5.13 1.63
C ILE A 15 -8.33 -6.19 2.54
N VAL A 16 -9.49 -5.89 3.14
CA VAL A 16 -10.20 -6.84 4.03
C VAL A 16 -10.60 -8.12 3.27
N GLN A 17 -11.11 -7.98 2.04
CA GLN A 17 -11.44 -9.12 1.17
C GLN A 17 -10.19 -9.96 0.86
N ALA A 18 -9.07 -9.34 0.52
CA ALA A 18 -7.82 -10.04 0.26
C ALA A 18 -7.26 -10.72 1.52
N GLN A 19 -7.40 -10.11 2.71
CA GLN A 19 -7.00 -10.74 3.97
C GLN A 19 -7.81 -11.99 4.29
N ALA A 20 -9.10 -12.03 3.91
CA ALA A 20 -9.94 -13.20 4.08
C ALA A 20 -9.63 -14.29 3.05
N ALA A 21 -9.37 -13.90 1.79
CA ALA A 21 -9.03 -14.83 0.71
C ALA A 21 -7.62 -15.42 0.82
N TYR A 22 -6.67 -14.66 1.37
CA TYR A 22 -5.25 -15.04 1.51
C TYR A 22 -4.79 -14.85 2.96
N PRO A 23 -5.16 -15.75 3.89
CA PRO A 23 -4.85 -15.61 5.31
C PRO A 23 -3.35 -15.52 5.60
N ASP A 24 -2.52 -16.19 4.80
CA ASP A 24 -1.07 -16.17 4.89
C ASP A 24 -0.46 -14.79 4.54
N CYS A 25 -1.17 -13.97 3.78
CA CYS A 25 -0.80 -12.61 3.42
C CYS A 25 -1.44 -11.55 4.32
N LYS A 26 -2.29 -11.95 5.28
CA LYS A 26 -3.10 -11.02 6.09
C LYS A 26 -2.26 -9.97 6.81
N ALA A 27 -1.18 -10.39 7.46
CA ALA A 27 -0.29 -9.49 8.20
C ALA A 27 0.38 -8.46 7.28
N ALA A 28 0.84 -8.90 6.10
CA ALA A 28 1.47 -8.02 5.12
C ALA A 28 0.48 -7.00 4.53
N LEU A 29 -0.76 -7.42 4.25
CA LEU A 29 -1.84 -6.54 3.79
C LEU A 29 -2.23 -5.49 4.85
N ASP A 30 -2.34 -5.89 6.12
CA ASP A 30 -2.60 -4.96 7.24
C ASP A 30 -1.45 -3.97 7.44
N GLN A 31 -0.20 -4.44 7.36
CA GLN A 31 0.99 -3.58 7.43
C GLN A 31 1.00 -2.54 6.31
N TRP A 32 0.74 -2.96 5.05
CA TRP A 32 0.66 -2.04 3.92
C TRP A 32 -0.38 -0.94 4.18
N TYR A 33 -1.60 -1.31 4.59
CA TYR A 33 -2.67 -0.36 4.87
C TYR A 33 -2.30 0.65 5.96
N ARG A 34 -1.71 0.18 7.07
CA ARG A 34 -1.30 1.04 8.19
C ARG A 34 -0.17 2.00 7.82
N LEU A 35 0.81 1.54 7.04
CA LEU A 35 1.91 2.37 6.55
C LEU A 35 1.39 3.41 5.56
N ALA A 36 0.65 2.98 4.55
CA ALA A 36 0.08 3.87 3.55
C ALA A 36 -0.76 4.98 4.20
N LYS A 37 -1.62 4.64 5.17
CA LYS A 37 -2.46 5.61 5.89
C LYS A 37 -1.70 6.62 6.75
N ARG A 38 -0.43 6.39 7.09
CA ARG A 38 0.35 7.27 8.00
C ARG A 38 1.33 8.17 7.27
N VAL A 39 1.59 7.89 6.00
CA VAL A 39 2.58 8.63 5.21
C VAL A 39 1.87 9.54 4.21
N HIS A 40 2.54 10.61 3.82
CA HIS A 40 2.19 11.42 2.67
C HIS A 40 3.22 11.15 1.57
N TRP A 41 2.77 10.77 0.37
CA TRP A 41 3.66 10.60 -0.79
C TRP A 41 3.31 11.66 -1.84
N GLY A 42 4.24 12.59 -2.05
CA GLY A 42 4.13 13.61 -3.11
C GLY A 42 4.67 13.13 -4.46
N ASN A 43 5.51 12.10 -4.47
CA ASN A 43 6.16 11.59 -5.69
C ASN A 43 6.56 10.11 -5.55
N TYR A 44 6.99 9.52 -6.67
CA TYR A 44 7.40 8.11 -6.71
C TYR A 44 8.61 7.80 -5.81
N ALA A 45 9.57 8.72 -5.66
CA ALA A 45 10.75 8.48 -4.85
C ALA A 45 10.39 8.27 -3.37
N GLU A 46 9.39 9.02 -2.87
CA GLU A 46 8.87 8.86 -1.51
C GLU A 46 8.13 7.52 -1.34
N VAL A 47 7.38 7.07 -2.34
CA VAL A 47 6.76 5.73 -2.33
C VAL A 47 7.85 4.65 -2.30
N LYS A 48 8.89 4.78 -3.15
CA LYS A 48 10.01 3.82 -3.26
C LYS A 48 10.84 3.76 -1.98
N ALA A 49 10.98 4.87 -1.26
CA ALA A 49 11.64 4.90 0.05
C ALA A 49 10.88 4.09 1.11
N CYS A 50 9.54 4.12 1.10
CA CYS A 50 8.72 3.29 1.99
C CYS A 50 8.62 1.83 1.52
N PHE A 51 8.60 1.61 0.20
CA PHE A 51 8.43 0.31 -0.42
C PHE A 51 9.48 0.10 -1.52
N PRO A 52 10.69 -0.37 -1.19
CA PRO A 52 11.79 -0.47 -2.16
C PRO A 52 11.51 -1.37 -3.37
N ALA A 53 10.58 -2.33 -3.24
CA ALA A 53 10.16 -3.22 -4.32
C ALA A 53 9.02 -2.64 -5.19
N VAL A 54 8.51 -1.42 -4.93
CA VAL A 54 7.38 -0.88 -5.67
C VAL A 54 7.74 -0.55 -7.12
N ASP A 55 6.88 -0.97 -8.05
CA ASP A 55 6.97 -0.61 -9.45
C ASP A 55 5.95 0.47 -9.80
N LYS A 56 6.25 1.27 -10.82
CA LYS A 56 5.32 2.26 -11.38
C LYS A 56 4.92 1.82 -12.79
N VAL A 57 3.61 1.64 -13.01
CA VAL A 57 3.04 1.24 -14.30
C VAL A 57 2.01 2.30 -14.70
N GLY A 58 2.42 3.20 -15.61
CA GLY A 58 1.62 4.36 -15.95
C GLY A 58 1.39 5.27 -14.73
N ASP A 59 0.12 5.44 -14.35
CA ASP A 59 -0.32 6.22 -13.19
C ASP A 59 -0.50 5.39 -11.91
N LYS A 60 -0.21 4.08 -11.95
CA LYS A 60 -0.39 3.16 -10.82
C LYS A 60 0.92 2.75 -10.18
N TYR A 61 0.83 2.37 -8.91
CA TYR A 61 1.90 1.73 -8.14
C TYR A 61 1.55 0.27 -7.88
N VAL A 62 2.53 -0.61 -8.08
CA VAL A 62 2.39 -2.05 -7.86
C VAL A 62 3.29 -2.46 -6.70
N PHE A 63 2.68 -2.99 -5.64
CA PHE A 63 3.37 -3.41 -4.42
C PHE A 63 3.40 -4.93 -4.32
N ASP A 64 4.57 -5.47 -4.02
CA ASP A 64 4.73 -6.87 -3.62
C ASP A 64 4.24 -7.09 -2.18
N VAL A 65 3.40 -8.11 -1.98
CA VAL A 65 2.81 -8.40 -0.67
C VAL A 65 2.99 -9.88 -0.32
N GLY A 66 3.28 -10.15 0.96
CA GLY A 66 3.32 -11.50 1.51
C GLY A 66 4.48 -12.36 1.03
N GLY A 67 5.64 -11.76 0.74
CA GLY A 67 6.78 -12.48 0.14
C GLY A 67 6.56 -12.76 -1.35
N ASN A 68 6.16 -11.72 -2.08
CA ASN A 68 5.88 -11.75 -3.53
C ASN A 68 4.69 -12.61 -3.96
N LYS A 69 3.85 -13.07 -3.03
CA LYS A 69 2.67 -13.91 -3.31
C LYS A 69 1.51 -13.15 -3.97
N LEU A 70 1.37 -11.86 -3.65
CA LEU A 70 0.32 -11.00 -4.19
C LEU A 70 0.90 -9.72 -4.79
N ARG A 71 0.10 -9.09 -5.65
CA ARG A 71 0.31 -7.72 -6.14
C ARG A 71 -0.86 -6.86 -5.71
N LEU A 72 -0.55 -5.79 -4.99
CA LEU A 72 -1.50 -4.74 -4.66
C LEU A 72 -1.28 -3.59 -5.62
N ILE A 73 -2.33 -3.15 -6.30
CA ILE A 73 -2.28 -2.05 -7.27
C ILE A 73 -3.08 -0.87 -6.71
N ALA A 74 -2.46 0.30 -6.64
CA ALA A 74 -3.06 1.54 -6.15
C ALA A 74 -2.80 2.72 -7.10
#